data_AF-A0A1T4RS56-F1
#
_entry.id   AF-A0A1T4RS56-F1
#
_cell.length_a   1.000
_cell.length_b   1.000
_cell.length_c   1.000
_cell.angle_alpha   90.00
_cell.angle_beta   90.00
_cell.angle_gamma   90.00
#
_symmetry.space_group_name_H-M   'P 1'
#
loop_
_entity.id
_entity.type
_entity.pdbx_description
1 polymer ?
#
loop_
_entity_poly.entity_id
_entity_poly.type
_entity_poly.pdbx_seq_one_letter_code
_entity_poly.pdbx_strand_id
1 'polypeptide(L)'
;MNDRKVNIKAVMSETGLTLEQLAELAEMRNSKAIYKWAYDREKNGIRPTYETLAKLLEAGASVESLFGVNYKAGEKIIEKELTPDDFMRGLKKALADLGKS
;
A
#
# COMPACT_ATOMS: atom_id res chain seq x y z
N MET A 1 -16.82 -7.12 3.61
CA MET A 1 -15.41 -7.48 3.41
C MET A 1 -14.77 -6.40 2.56
N ASN A 2 -13.74 -5.72 3.07
CA ASN A 2 -12.98 -4.78 2.25
C ASN A 2 -12.09 -5.60 1.32
N ASP A 3 -12.40 -5.58 0.02
CA ASP A 3 -11.54 -6.14 -1.01
C ASP A 3 -10.21 -5.36 -0.97
N ARG A 4 -9.16 -5.94 -0.39
CA ARG A 4 -7.79 -5.38 -0.36
C ARG A 4 -7.16 -5.52 -1.74
N LYS A 5 -7.68 -4.80 -2.71
CA LYS A 5 -7.22 -4.75 -4.10
C LYS A 5 -6.50 -3.44 -4.36
N VAL A 6 -5.46 -3.50 -5.18
CA VAL A 6 -4.78 -2.29 -5.65
C VAL A 6 -5.79 -1.48 -6.49
N ASN A 7 -5.95 -0.19 -6.18
CA ASN A 7 -6.80 0.71 -6.96
C ASN A 7 -6.01 1.26 -8.15
N ILE A 8 -5.94 0.48 -9.22
CA ILE A 8 -5.15 0.82 -10.42
C ILE A 8 -5.53 2.17 -11.02
N LYS A 9 -6.81 2.53 -11.00
CA LYS A 9 -7.26 3.83 -11.52
C LYS A 9 -6.69 4.99 -10.70
N ALA A 10 -6.68 4.84 -9.38
CA ALA A 10 -6.09 5.86 -8.51
C ALA A 10 -4.57 5.92 -8.68
N VAL A 11 -3.89 4.77 -8.75
CA VAL A 11 -2.44 4.72 -9.03
C VAL A 11 -2.09 5.43 -10.35
N MET A 12 -2.84 5.19 -11.43
CA MET A 12 -2.64 5.90 -12.71
C MET A 12 -2.87 7.41 -12.57
N SER A 13 -3.88 7.82 -11.81
CA SER A 13 -4.18 9.23 -11.58
C SER A 13 -3.14 9.94 -10.72
N GLU A 14 -2.57 9.26 -9.73
CA GLU A 14 -1.57 9.81 -8.79
C GLU A 14 -0.19 9.91 -9.43
N THR A 15 0.21 8.86 -10.16
CA THR A 15 1.53 8.78 -10.80
C THR A 15 1.58 9.47 -12.17
N GLY A 16 0.42 9.70 -12.80
CA GLY A 16 0.32 10.18 -14.18
C GLY A 16 0.74 9.16 -15.24
N LEU A 17 0.99 7.90 -14.85
CA LEU A 17 1.44 6.84 -15.74
C LEU A 17 0.28 6.12 -16.42
N THR A 18 0.50 5.69 -17.67
CA THR A 18 -0.45 4.82 -18.37
C THR A 18 -0.38 3.39 -17.82
N LEU A 19 -1.39 2.57 -18.16
CA LEU A 19 -1.43 1.17 -17.74
C LEU A 19 -0.21 0.38 -18.28
N GLU A 20 0.24 0.68 -19.49
CA GLU A 20 1.42 0.08 -20.11
C GLU A 20 2.69 0.46 -19.36
N GLN A 21 2.85 1.73 -18.98
CA GLN A 21 4.01 2.20 -18.22
C GLN A 21 4.06 1.59 -16.82
N LEU A 22 2.91 1.46 -16.15
CA LEU A 22 2.83 0.75 -14.87
C LEU A 22 3.22 -0.72 -15.01
N ALA A 23 2.84 -1.36 -16.13
CA ALA A 23 3.20 -2.76 -16.41
C ALA A 23 4.69 -2.92 -16.66
N GLU A 24 5.29 -1.99 -17.39
CA GLU A 24 6.73 -1.95 -17.63
C GLU A 24 7.51 -1.75 -16.33
N LEU A 25 7.09 -0.79 -15.49
CA LEU A 25 7.70 -0.52 -14.17
C LEU A 25 7.63 -1.75 -13.25
N ALA A 26 6.54 -2.52 -13.36
CA ALA A 26 6.32 -3.78 -12.65
C ALA A 26 6.90 -5.01 -13.36
N GLU A 27 7.64 -4.83 -14.46
CA GLU A 27 8.26 -5.89 -15.26
C GLU A 27 7.26 -6.96 -15.74
N MET A 28 6.01 -6.55 -15.94
CA MET A 28 4.92 -7.41 -16.38
C MET A 28 4.82 -7.42 -17.90
N ARG A 29 4.82 -8.62 -18.51
CA ARG A 29 4.64 -8.80 -19.96
C ARG A 29 3.22 -8.45 -20.46
N ASN A 30 2.23 -8.41 -19.58
CA ASN A 30 0.83 -8.15 -19.93
C ASN A 30 0.24 -7.10 -19.00
N SER A 31 -0.04 -5.92 -19.54
CA SER A 31 -0.58 -4.78 -18.79
C SER A 31 -1.95 -5.05 -18.17
N LYS A 32 -2.76 -5.93 -18.76
CA LYS A 32 -4.07 -6.32 -18.18
C LYS A 32 -3.93 -7.14 -16.90
N ALA A 33 -2.77 -7.76 -16.65
CA ALA A 33 -2.56 -8.56 -15.45
C ALA A 33 -2.46 -7.71 -14.17
N ILE A 34 -2.17 -6.40 -14.30
CA ILE A 34 -2.19 -5.44 -13.19
C ILE A 34 -3.55 -5.41 -12.49
N TYR A 35 -4.66 -5.58 -13.22
CA TYR A 35 -6.01 -5.61 -12.61
C TYR A 35 -6.27 -6.85 -11.73
N LYS A 36 -5.40 -7.86 -11.80
CA LYS A 36 -5.44 -9.01 -10.90
C LYS A 36 -4.72 -8.75 -9.59
N TRP A 37 -4.12 -7.56 -9.40
CA TRP A 37 -3.41 -7.27 -8.18
C TRP A 37 -4.33 -7.17 -6.97
N ALA A 38 -4.17 -8.12 -6.06
CA ALA A 38 -4.92 -8.21 -4.83
C ALA A 38 -4.06 -8.85 -3.74
N TYR A 39 -4.35 -8.48 -2.49
CA TYR A 39 -3.72 -9.07 -1.31
C TYR A 39 -4.60 -10.16 -0.68
N ASP A 40 -5.80 -10.37 -1.22
CA ASP A 40 -6.71 -11.43 -0.81
C ASP A 40 -6.32 -12.75 -1.48
N ARG A 41 -6.12 -13.80 -0.65
CA ARG A 41 -5.74 -15.14 -1.10
C ARG A 41 -6.91 -15.91 -1.71
N GLU A 42 -8.16 -15.55 -1.43
CA GLU A 42 -9.33 -16.33 -1.84
C GLU A 42 -9.72 -16.12 -3.32
N LYS A 43 -9.22 -15.06 -3.97
CA LYS A 43 -9.67 -14.62 -5.30
C LYS A 43 -8.68 -14.84 -6.45
N ASN A 44 -7.67 -15.71 -6.27
CA ASN A 44 -6.59 -15.93 -7.26
C ASN A 44 -5.88 -14.63 -7.69
N GLY A 45 -5.82 -13.65 -6.78
CA GLY A 45 -5.11 -12.40 -7.01
C GLY A 45 -3.61 -12.62 -7.12
N ILE A 46 -2.96 -11.84 -7.96
CA ILE A 46 -1.50 -11.80 -8.04
C ILE A 46 -1.05 -10.74 -7.05
N ARG A 47 -0.20 -11.07 -6.08
CA ARG A 47 0.32 -10.04 -5.18
C ARG A 47 1.45 -9.27 -5.88
N PRO A 48 1.46 -7.92 -5.87
CA PRO A 48 2.61 -7.15 -6.29
C PRO A 48 3.85 -7.52 -5.44
N THR A 49 5.04 -7.55 -6.05
CA THR A 49 6.28 -7.77 -5.30
C THR A 49 6.64 -6.53 -4.50
N TYR A 50 7.52 -6.67 -3.51
CA TYR A 50 8.02 -5.53 -2.73
C TYR A 50 8.68 -4.47 -3.63
N GLU A 51 9.51 -4.90 -4.58
CA GLU A 51 10.19 -4.01 -5.53
C GLU A 51 9.20 -3.23 -6.40
N THR A 52 8.14 -3.90 -6.90
CA THR A 52 7.08 -3.21 -7.64
C THR A 52 6.39 -2.17 -6.77
N LEU A 53 6.12 -2.47 -5.50
CA LEU A 53 5.51 -1.49 -4.59
C LEU A 53 6.43 -0.30 -4.32
N ALA A 54 7.72 -0.53 -4.11
CA ALA A 54 8.71 0.52 -3.91
C ALA A 54 8.76 1.46 -5.13
N LYS A 55 8.89 0.90 -6.34
CA LYS A 55 8.91 1.69 -7.58
C LYS A 55 7.61 2.49 -7.78
N LEU A 56 6.45 1.95 -7.42
CA LEU A 56 5.18 2.67 -7.51
C LEU A 56 5.06 3.80 -6.49
N LEU A 57 5.57 3.60 -5.27
CA LEU A 57 5.66 4.66 -4.25
C LEU A 57 6.60 5.78 -4.70
N GLU A 58 7.76 5.43 -5.27
CA GLU A 58 8.71 6.39 -5.85
C GLU A 58 8.10 7.18 -7.02
N ALA A 59 7.23 6.54 -7.81
CA ALA A 59 6.46 7.18 -8.87
C ALA A 59 5.31 8.08 -8.37
N GLY A 60 5.06 8.13 -7.05
CA GLY A 60 4.06 8.98 -6.42
C GLY A 60 2.71 8.32 -6.12
N ALA A 61 2.61 6.99 -6.24
CA ALA A 61 1.40 6.29 -5.82
C ALA A 61 1.25 6.32 -4.29
N SER A 62 0.01 6.46 -3.81
CA SER A 62 -0.28 6.48 -2.38
C SER A 62 -0.37 5.07 -1.79
N VAL A 63 -0.08 4.95 -0.48
CA VAL A 63 -0.21 3.67 0.24
C VAL A 63 -1.66 3.19 0.20
N GLU A 64 -2.62 4.11 0.26
CA GLU A 64 -4.05 3.89 0.17
C GLU A 64 -4.44 3.21 -1.13
N SER A 65 -4.00 3.78 -2.25
CA SER A 65 -4.23 3.25 -3.59
C SER A 65 -3.54 1.90 -3.79
N LEU A 66 -2.34 1.71 -3.24
CA LEU A 66 -1.61 0.45 -3.35
C LEU A 66 -2.24 -0.68 -2.53
N PHE A 67 -2.69 -0.43 -1.31
CA PHE A 67 -3.21 -1.48 -0.43
C PHE A 67 -4.73 -1.61 -0.44
N GLY A 68 -5.44 -0.82 -1.27
CA GLY A 68 -6.90 -0.83 -1.34
C GLY A 68 -7.53 -0.38 -0.03
N VAL A 69 -6.81 0.44 0.75
CA VAL A 69 -7.32 0.99 1.99
C VAL A 69 -8.11 2.22 1.61
N ASN A 70 -9.43 2.11 1.52
CA ASN A 70 -10.28 3.28 1.58
C ASN A 70 -10.11 3.89 2.97
N TYR A 71 -9.20 4.85 3.11
CA TYR A 71 -9.41 5.88 4.11
C TYR A 71 -10.72 6.54 3.71
N LYS A 72 -11.78 6.30 4.47
CA LYS A 72 -12.93 7.18 4.40
C LYS A 72 -12.39 8.57 4.75
N ALA A 73 -12.15 9.40 3.74
CA ALA A 73 -11.92 10.82 3.92
C ALA A 73 -13.13 11.36 4.70
N GLY A 74 -13.02 11.44 6.03
CA GLY A 74 -14.15 11.57 6.95
C GLY A 74 -13.97 10.88 8.30
N GLU A 75 -13.11 9.86 8.42
CA GLU A 75 -12.52 9.58 9.73
C GLU A 75 -11.56 10.72 10.02
N LYS A 76 -11.87 11.52 11.05
CA LYS A 76 -10.92 12.47 11.63
C LYS A 76 -9.60 11.72 11.76
N ILE A 77 -8.60 12.11 10.96
CA ILE A 77 -7.22 11.94 11.38
C ILE A 77 -7.20 12.68 12.70
N ILE A 78 -7.25 11.93 13.80
CA ILE A 78 -6.87 12.49 15.07
C ILE A 78 -5.39 12.72 14.86
N GLU A 79 -5.02 13.91 14.39
CA GLU A 79 -3.71 14.50 14.62
C GLU A 79 -3.60 14.64 16.14
N LYS A 80 -3.49 13.50 16.82
CA LYS A 80 -3.00 13.46 18.16
C LYS A 80 -1.54 13.74 17.94
N GLU A 81 -1.12 14.99 18.21
CA GLU A 81 0.29 15.29 18.38
C GLU A 81 0.87 14.16 19.21
N LEU A 82 1.72 13.35 18.58
CA LEU A 82 2.44 12.29 19.25
C LEU A 82 3.34 13.00 20.25
N THR A 83 2.91 13.00 21.50
CA THR A 83 3.77 13.49 22.56
C THR A 83 5.01 12.61 22.61
N PRO A 84 6.18 13.15 22.98
CA PRO A 84 7.39 12.35 23.15
C PRO A 84 7.17 11.11 24.04
N ASP A 85 6.25 11.20 25.00
CA ASP A 85 5.89 10.10 25.89
C ASP A 85 5.14 8.96 25.18
N ASP A 86 4.26 9.28 24.23
CA ASP A 86 3.54 8.27 23.43
C ASP A 86 4.51 7.50 22.52
N PHE A 87 5.48 8.20 21.92
CA PHE A 87 6.54 7.60 21.13
C PHE A 87 7.44 6.69 21.98
N MET A 88 7.90 7.19 23.14
CA MET A 88 8.74 6.42 24.07
C MET A 88 8.04 5.19 24.62
N ARG A 89 6.72 5.25 24.84
CA ARG A 89 5.92 4.08 25.23
C ARG A 89 5.83 3.04 24.12
N GLY A 90 5.63 3.48 22.87
CA GLY A 90 5.64 2.60 21.70
C GLY A 90 6.98 1.89 21.52
N LEU A 91 8.09 2.64 21.65
CA LEU A 91 9.45 2.11 21.54
C LEU A 91 9.76 1.05 22.62
N LYS A 92 9.40 1.34 23.88
CA LYS A 92 9.59 0.38 24.98
C LYS A 92 8.83 -0.93 24.77
N LYS A 93 7.61 -0.85 24.23
CA LYS A 93 6.80 -2.05 23.94
C LYS A 93 7.44 -2.90 22.84
N ALA A 94 7.87 -2.29 21.74
CA ALA A 94 8.52 -3.00 20.64
C ALA A 94 9.81 -3.71 21.09
N LEU A 95 10.60 -3.07 21.95
CA LEU A 95 11.82 -3.66 22.51
C LEU A 95 11.52 -4.83 23.47
N ALA A 96 10.48 -4.71 24.29
CA ALA A 96 10.07 -5.77 25.21
C ALA A 96 9.53 -7.02 24.47
N ASP A 97 8.87 -6.82 23.33
CA ASP A 97 8.37 -7.90 22.50
C ASP A 97 9.50 -8.61 21.73
N LEU A 98 10.57 -7.90 21.38
CA LEU A 98 11.79 -8.48 20.78
C LEU A 98 12.62 -9.32 21.76
N GLY A 99 12.66 -8.94 23.03
CA GLY A 99 13.41 -9.67 24.08
C GLY A 99 12.73 -10.94 24.60
N LYS A 100 11.54 -11.27 24.11
CA LYS A 100 10.78 -12.48 24.47
C LYS A 100 10.90 -13.60 23.42
N SER A 101 11.77 -13.45 22.42
CA SER A 101 12.04 -14.46 21.40
C SER A 101 13.29 -15.27 21.66
#